data_AF-A0A4R6VRG7-F1
#
_entry.id   AF-A0A4R6VRG7-F1
#
_cell.length_a   1.000
_cell.length_b   1.000
_cell.length_c   1.000
_cell.angle_alpha   90.00
_cell.angle_beta   90.00
_cell.angle_gamma   90.00
#
_symmetry.space_group_name_H-M   'P 1'
#
loop_
_entity.id
_entity.type
_entity.pdbx_description
1 polymer ?
#
loop_
_entity_poly.entity_id
_entity_poly.type
_entity_poly.pdbx_seq_one_letter_code
_entity_poly.pdbx_strand_id
1 'polypeptide(L)'
;MHLPGAHAARQLTARERYDDPSASRCCRPLAVLLEVDGRPKAAVDLYSNRADGFDEQACRAAAMLGMTAAMLLLAPEHAAQLQEAVDSRDVIGRAKGILMERFGLDQNGAFAKLREASQETNMKLRDVAAWLAEEADTLAGHAMGTEERVRAVVDRDDEQTNSPPALRAV
;
A
#
# COMPACT_ATOMS: atom_id res chain seq x y z
N MET A 1 -22.75 -0.29 -31.03
CA MET A 1 -22.46 -1.00 -29.76
C MET A 1 -21.78 -2.31 -30.13
N HIS A 2 -20.45 -2.28 -30.26
CA HIS A 2 -19.63 -3.38 -30.78
C HIS A 2 -18.58 -3.70 -29.72
N LEU A 3 -18.72 -4.84 -29.04
CA LEU A 3 -17.71 -5.37 -28.12
C LEU A 3 -16.65 -6.08 -28.97
N PRO A 4 -15.37 -5.69 -28.95
CA PRO A 4 -14.32 -6.46 -29.60
C PRO A 4 -13.74 -7.49 -28.64
N GLY A 5 -13.40 -8.66 -29.19
CA GLY A 5 -12.32 -9.49 -28.67
C GLY A 5 -12.71 -10.62 -27.73
N ALA A 6 -13.37 -11.64 -28.27
CA ALA A 6 -13.17 -13.00 -27.77
C ALA A 6 -11.69 -13.39 -28.00
N HIS A 7 -10.83 -13.06 -27.04
CA HIS A 7 -9.44 -13.49 -27.02
C HIS A 7 -9.40 -14.96 -26.66
N ALA A 8 -9.45 -15.78 -27.71
CA ALA A 8 -9.01 -17.17 -27.64
C ALA A 8 -7.66 -17.20 -26.95
N ALA A 9 -7.61 -17.79 -25.76
CA ALA A 9 -6.38 -18.16 -25.10
C ALA A 9 -5.58 -19.01 -26.09
N ARG A 10 -4.63 -18.37 -26.79
CA ARG A 10 -3.73 -19.03 -27.72
C ARG A 10 -2.87 -19.94 -26.86
N GLN A 11 -3.27 -21.20 -26.79
CA GLN A 11 -2.42 -22.27 -26.30
C GLN A 11 -1.19 -22.31 -27.21
N LEU A 12 -0.16 -21.55 -26.85
CA LEU A 12 1.18 -21.79 -27.34
C LEU A 12 1.62 -23.09 -26.68
N THR A 13 1.25 -24.20 -27.31
CA THR A 13 1.83 -25.50 -27.02
C THR A 13 3.34 -25.31 -27.17
N ALA A 14 4.09 -25.53 -26.09
CA ALA A 14 5.55 -25.60 -26.05
C ALA A 14 6.04 -26.79 -26.90
N ARG A 15 5.76 -26.76 -28.21
CA ARG A 15 5.80 -27.90 -29.12
C ARG A 15 7.20 -28.17 -29.67
N GLU A 16 8.17 -27.30 -29.43
CA GLU A 16 9.46 -27.34 -30.14
C GLU A 16 10.64 -27.91 -29.35
N ARG A 17 10.45 -28.49 -28.16
CA ARG A 17 11.60 -29.03 -27.39
C ARG A 17 11.47 -30.46 -26.88
N TYR A 18 10.38 -31.16 -27.17
CA TYR A 18 10.16 -32.52 -26.63
C TYR A 18 9.43 -33.43 -27.63
N ASP A 19 10.03 -33.64 -28.81
CA ASP A 19 9.54 -34.63 -29.79
C ASP A 19 10.56 -35.77 -29.90
N ASP A 20 10.53 -36.67 -28.91
CA ASP A 20 11.14 -38.00 -29.02
C ASP A 20 10.02 -39.01 -29.31
N PRO A 21 9.96 -39.60 -30.51
CA PRO A 21 8.90 -40.52 -30.92
C PRO A 21 8.97 -41.91 -30.23
N SER A 22 9.91 -42.16 -29.30
CA SER A 22 10.05 -43.45 -28.61
C SER A 22 9.46 -43.53 -27.20
N ALA A 23 8.98 -42.42 -26.61
CA ALA A 23 8.54 -42.37 -25.22
C ALA A 23 7.02 -42.62 -25.06
N SER A 24 6.58 -43.88 -25.11
CA SER A 24 5.16 -44.28 -25.07
C SER A 24 4.41 -44.05 -23.72
N ARG A 25 4.93 -43.25 -22.78
CA ARG A 25 4.25 -42.83 -21.53
C ARG A 25 4.81 -41.52 -20.97
N CYS A 26 4.92 -40.47 -21.79
CA CYS A 26 5.53 -39.23 -21.31
C CYS A 26 4.52 -38.30 -20.62
N CYS A 27 4.81 -37.92 -19.38
CA CYS A 27 4.12 -36.87 -18.65
C CYS A 27 4.36 -35.52 -19.36
N ARG A 28 3.45 -35.11 -20.24
CA ARG A 28 3.56 -33.79 -20.88
C ARG A 28 3.36 -32.70 -19.82
N PRO A 29 4.29 -31.76 -19.65
CA PRO A 29 4.07 -30.61 -18.78
C PRO A 29 3.00 -29.70 -19.38
N LEU A 30 2.23 -29.02 -18.52
CA LEU A 30 1.21 -28.06 -18.90
C LEU A 30 1.69 -26.66 -18.54
N ALA A 31 1.84 -25.79 -19.54
CA ALA A 31 2.19 -24.39 -19.34
C ALA A 31 0.94 -23.50 -19.42
N VAL A 32 0.77 -22.59 -18.47
CA VAL A 32 -0.31 -21.60 -18.44
C VAL A 32 0.28 -20.20 -18.39
N LEU A 33 -0.17 -19.33 -19.30
CA LEU A 33 0.21 -17.91 -19.31
C LEU A 33 -0.65 -17.13 -18.33
N LEU A 34 0.00 -16.26 -17.56
CA LEU A 34 -0.65 -15.29 -16.67
C LEU A 34 -0.67 -13.94 -17.40
N GLU A 35 -1.86 -13.48 -17.77
CA GLU A 35 -2.04 -12.25 -18.54
C GLU A 35 -2.67 -11.15 -17.68
N VAL A 36 -2.13 -9.94 -17.79
CA VAL A 36 -2.72 -8.71 -17.23
C VAL A 36 -2.88 -7.71 -18.38
N ASP A 37 -4.04 -7.08 -18.47
CA ASP A 37 -4.39 -6.15 -19.56
C ASP A 37 -4.16 -6.73 -20.97
N GLY A 38 -4.45 -8.02 -21.15
CA GLY A 38 -4.29 -8.73 -22.42
C GLY A 38 -2.84 -8.92 -22.86
N ARG A 39 -1.88 -8.82 -21.95
CA ARG A 39 -0.44 -9.06 -22.21
C ARG A 39 0.09 -10.15 -21.27
N PRO A 40 0.86 -11.12 -21.77
CA PRO A 40 1.52 -12.11 -20.92
C PRO A 40 2.55 -11.43 -20.03
N LYS A 41 2.44 -11.64 -18.73
CA LYS A 41 3.34 -11.09 -17.70
C LYS A 41 4.18 -12.15 -17.03
N ALA A 42 3.64 -13.36 -16.92
CA ALA A 42 4.33 -14.52 -16.36
C ALA A 42 3.79 -15.81 -16.98
N ALA A 43 4.43 -16.93 -16.68
CA ALA A 43 3.98 -18.27 -17.03
C ALA A 43 4.15 -19.21 -15.83
N VAL A 44 3.30 -20.22 -15.75
CA VAL A 44 3.36 -21.29 -14.76
C VAL A 44 3.48 -22.62 -15.49
N ASP A 45 4.53 -23.38 -15.17
CA ASP A 45 4.73 -24.74 -15.65
C ASP A 45 4.23 -25.74 -14.60
N LEU A 46 3.29 -26.59 -14.99
CA LEU A 46 2.71 -27.64 -14.18
C LEU A 46 3.26 -29.00 -14.63
N TYR A 47 3.69 -29.79 -13.65
CA TYR A 47 4.25 -31.13 -13.86
C TYR A 47 3.36 -32.17 -13.18
N SER A 48 3.24 -33.34 -13.82
CA SER A 48 2.51 -34.49 -13.28
C SER A 48 3.42 -35.71 -13.25
N ASN A 49 3.29 -36.54 -12.21
CA ASN A 49 3.95 -37.84 -12.13
C ASN A 49 3.14 -38.98 -12.76
N ARG A 50 1.96 -38.67 -13.34
CA ARG A 50 1.11 -39.61 -14.08
C ARG A 50 1.18 -39.33 -15.57
N ALA A 51 1.34 -40.39 -16.36
CA ALA A 51 1.14 -40.34 -17.81
C ALA A 51 -0.27 -39.81 -18.11
N ASP A 52 -0.37 -38.86 -19.04
CA ASP A 52 -1.60 -38.15 -19.38
C ASP A 52 -2.31 -37.49 -18.18
N GLY A 53 -1.57 -37.10 -17.14
CA GLY A 53 -2.13 -36.51 -15.92
C GLY A 53 -2.73 -35.11 -16.07
N PHE A 54 -2.64 -34.51 -17.26
CA PHE A 54 -3.36 -33.29 -17.62
C PHE A 54 -4.36 -33.61 -18.72
N ASP A 55 -5.56 -34.01 -18.28
CA ASP A 55 -6.70 -34.15 -19.16
C ASP A 55 -7.32 -32.77 -19.49
N GLU A 56 -8.36 -32.77 -20.31
CA GLU A 56 -9.05 -31.55 -20.71
C GLU A 56 -9.62 -30.76 -19.52
N GLN A 57 -10.03 -31.45 -18.45
CA GLN A 57 -10.55 -30.82 -17.24
C GLN A 57 -9.43 -30.16 -16.44
N ALA A 58 -8.27 -30.80 -16.32
CA ALA A 58 -7.07 -30.22 -15.72
C ALA A 58 -6.61 -28.98 -16.50
N CYS A 59 -6.65 -29.02 -17.84
CA CYS A 59 -6.35 -27.85 -18.67
C CYS A 59 -7.31 -26.68 -18.41
N ARG A 60 -8.62 -26.94 -18.28
CA ARG A 60 -9.60 -25.91 -17.92
C ARG A 60 -9.36 -25.34 -16.52
N ALA A 61 -9.12 -26.19 -15.54
CA ALA A 61 -8.85 -25.76 -14.17
C ALA A 61 -7.56 -24.94 -14.09
N ALA A 62 -6.51 -25.35 -14.79
CA ALA A 62 -5.25 -24.64 -14.86
C ALA A 62 -5.42 -23.25 -15.52
N ALA A 63 -6.23 -23.13 -16.57
CA ALA A 63 -6.55 -21.83 -17.16
C ALA A 63 -7.30 -20.91 -16.19
N MET A 64 -8.27 -21.42 -15.42
CA MET A 64 -8.98 -20.64 -14.39
C MET A 64 -8.05 -20.20 -13.25
N LEU A 65 -7.17 -21.09 -12.80
CA LEU A 65 -6.13 -20.77 -11.83
C LEU A 65 -5.18 -19.71 -12.37
N GLY A 66 -4.77 -19.80 -13.64
CA GLY A 66 -3.93 -18.81 -14.31
C GLY A 66 -4.55 -17.41 -14.31
N MET A 67 -5.83 -17.31 -14.67
CA MET A 67 -6.56 -16.02 -14.60
C MET A 67 -6.59 -15.46 -13.18
N THR A 68 -6.89 -16.32 -12.19
CA THR A 68 -6.99 -15.90 -10.78
C THR A 68 -5.63 -15.47 -10.22
N ALA A 69 -4.57 -16.23 -10.52
CA ALA A 69 -3.20 -15.90 -10.15
C ALA A 69 -2.71 -14.62 -10.82
N ALA A 70 -3.05 -14.38 -12.09
CA ALA A 70 -2.72 -13.13 -12.76
C ALA A 70 -3.35 -11.92 -12.05
N MET A 71 -4.63 -12.02 -11.66
CA MET A 71 -5.30 -10.96 -10.91
C MET A 71 -4.72 -10.75 -9.51
N LEU A 72 -4.42 -11.83 -8.76
CA LEU A 72 -3.97 -11.71 -7.37
C LEU A 72 -2.49 -11.37 -7.23
N LEU A 73 -1.64 -11.86 -8.13
CA LEU A 73 -0.19 -11.75 -8.00
C LEU A 73 0.39 -10.63 -8.86
N LEU A 74 -0.25 -10.30 -9.99
CA LEU A 74 0.32 -9.40 -10.99
C LEU A 74 -0.49 -8.10 -11.16
N ALA A 75 -1.79 -8.09 -10.86
CA ALA A 75 -2.59 -6.87 -10.85
C ALA A 75 -2.40 -5.93 -9.63
N PRO A 76 -1.87 -6.35 -8.45
CA PRO A 76 -1.63 -5.43 -7.33
C PRO A 76 -0.65 -4.29 -7.67
N GLU A 77 0.19 -4.46 -8.69
CA GLU A 77 1.06 -3.39 -9.20
C GLU A 77 0.27 -2.18 -9.74
N HIS A 78 -0.97 -2.38 -10.19
CA HIS A 78 -1.83 -1.32 -10.74
C HIS A 78 -2.70 -0.62 -9.67
N ALA A 79 -3.06 -1.33 -8.59
CA ALA A 79 -3.79 -0.73 -7.47
C ALA A 79 -2.89 0.18 -6.61
N ALA A 80 -1.61 -0.20 -6.45
CA ALA A 80 -0.64 0.62 -5.71
C ALA A 80 -0.36 1.97 -6.38
N GLN A 81 -0.40 2.05 -7.72
CA GLN A 81 -0.08 3.27 -8.44
C GLN A 81 -1.23 4.30 -8.46
N LEU A 82 -2.49 3.84 -8.42
CA LEU A 82 -3.67 4.71 -8.29
C LEU A 82 -3.89 5.16 -6.85
N GLN A 83 -3.61 4.29 -5.86
CA GLN A 83 -3.67 4.65 -4.45
C GLN A 83 -2.53 5.61 -4.06
N GLU A 84 -1.31 5.41 -4.59
CA GLU A 84 -0.19 6.35 -4.37
C GLU A 84 -0.50 7.78 -4.84
N ALA A 85 -1.32 7.96 -5.87
CA ALA A 85 -1.68 9.28 -6.40
C ALA A 85 -2.76 9.99 -5.55
N VAL A 86 -3.65 9.23 -4.91
CA VAL A 86 -4.70 9.76 -4.02
C VAL A 86 -4.13 10.01 -2.63
N ASP A 87 -3.40 9.06 -2.06
CA ASP A 87 -2.79 9.17 -0.73
C ASP A 87 -1.73 10.30 -0.68
N SER A 88 -1.02 10.54 -1.78
CA SER A 88 -0.06 11.65 -1.86
C SER A 88 -0.74 13.02 -1.84
N ARG A 89 -1.95 13.18 -2.41
CA ARG A 89 -2.64 14.48 -2.40
C ARG A 89 -3.09 14.87 -1.00
N ASP A 90 -3.57 13.92 -0.21
CA ASP A 90 -4.04 14.16 1.16
C ASP A 90 -2.88 14.44 2.12
N VAL A 91 -1.78 13.68 2.03
CA VAL A 91 -0.61 13.90 2.90
C VAL A 91 0.10 15.22 2.59
N ILE A 92 0.18 15.61 1.32
CA ILE A 92 0.72 16.92 0.90
C ILE A 92 -0.21 18.04 1.39
N GLY A 93 -1.53 17.84 1.34
CA GLY A 93 -2.51 18.78 1.88
C GLY A 93 -2.30 19.04 3.37
N ARG A 94 -2.16 17.98 4.17
CA ARG A 94 -1.88 18.07 5.62
C ARG A 94 -0.57 18.81 5.90
N ALA A 95 0.52 18.40 5.25
CA ALA A 95 1.82 19.04 5.42
C ALA A 95 1.80 20.52 5.07
N LYS A 96 1.10 20.91 3.99
CA LYS A 96 0.89 22.32 3.65
C LYS A 96 0.13 23.07 4.73
N GLY A 97 -0.96 22.50 5.26
CA GLY A 97 -1.73 23.12 6.36
C GLY A 97 -0.86 23.41 7.59
N ILE A 98 -0.02 22.46 7.97
CA ILE A 98 0.95 22.61 9.07
C ILE A 98 1.94 23.75 8.79
N LEU A 99 2.49 23.81 7.56
CA LEU A 99 3.42 24.88 7.18
C LEU A 99 2.74 26.25 7.10
N MET A 100 1.50 26.30 6.63
CA MET A 100 0.71 27.53 6.59
C MET A 100 0.48 28.07 8.00
N GLU A 101 0.12 27.19 8.95
CA GLU A 101 -0.13 27.56 10.35
C GLU A 101 1.16 27.98 11.07
N ARG A 102 2.23 27.20 10.96
CA ARG A 102 3.48 27.47 11.70
C ARG A 102 4.31 28.62 11.14
N PHE A 103 4.32 28.80 9.83
CA PHE A 103 5.19 29.79 9.16
C PHE A 103 4.41 30.96 8.55
N GLY A 104 3.08 31.02 8.73
CA GLY A 104 2.24 32.07 8.18
C GLY A 104 2.25 32.13 6.65
N LEU A 105 2.51 30.99 5.99
CA LEU A 105 2.62 30.92 4.54
C LEU A 105 1.24 30.79 3.89
N ASP A 106 1.11 31.31 2.68
CA ASP A 106 -0.04 30.99 1.83
C ASP A 106 0.10 29.60 1.21
N GLN A 107 -0.95 29.13 0.54
CA GLN A 107 -0.99 27.79 -0.05
C GLN A 107 0.14 27.54 -1.07
N ASN A 108 0.60 28.58 -1.76
CA ASN A 108 1.68 28.48 -2.75
C ASN A 108 3.05 28.49 -2.07
N GLY A 109 3.27 29.36 -1.10
CA GLY A 109 4.49 29.43 -0.29
C GLY A 109 4.77 28.14 0.48
N ALA A 110 3.73 27.53 1.07
CA ALA A 110 3.87 26.24 1.74
C ALA A 110 4.28 25.12 0.78
N PHE A 111 3.74 25.10 -0.45
CA PHE A 111 4.13 24.12 -1.46
C PHE A 111 5.55 24.35 -1.98
N ALA A 112 5.95 25.61 -2.17
CA ALA A 112 7.31 25.96 -2.54
C ALA A 112 8.31 25.49 -1.48
N LYS A 113 7.97 25.63 -0.20
CA LYS A 113 8.81 25.17 0.92
C LYS A 113 8.97 23.65 0.95
N LEU A 114 7.90 22.89 0.71
CA LEU A 114 7.99 21.43 0.57
C LEU A 114 8.87 21.01 -0.61
N ARG A 115 8.79 21.76 -1.73
CA ARG A 115 9.61 21.49 -2.91
C ARG A 115 11.09 21.77 -2.64
N GLU A 116 11.42 22.85 -1.96
CA GLU A 116 12.78 23.18 -1.51
C GLU A 116 13.32 22.05 -0.62
N ALA A 117 12.59 21.64 0.41
CA ALA A 117 12.98 20.54 1.29
C ALA A 117 13.17 19.21 0.54
N SER A 118 12.30 18.90 -0.42
CA SER A 118 12.43 17.70 -1.28
C SER A 118 13.70 17.74 -2.12
N GLN A 119 14.10 18.91 -2.61
CA GLN A 119 15.34 19.08 -3.38
C GLN A 119 16.58 18.96 -2.49
N GLU A 120 16.56 19.57 -1.31
CA GLU A 120 17.67 19.51 -0.35
C GLU A 120 17.91 18.10 0.18
N THR A 121 16.84 17.35 0.40
CA THR A 121 16.89 15.96 0.94
C THR A 121 17.02 14.90 -0.15
N ASN A 122 16.81 15.26 -1.42
CA ASN A 122 16.70 14.33 -2.54
C ASN A 122 15.68 13.19 -2.31
N MET A 123 14.63 13.48 -1.54
CA MET A 123 13.51 12.59 -1.29
C MET A 123 12.32 12.98 -2.15
N LYS A 124 11.42 12.04 -2.45
CA LYS A 124 10.18 12.38 -3.17
C LYS A 124 9.36 13.33 -2.29
N LEU A 125 8.72 14.33 -2.91
CA LEU A 125 7.93 15.35 -2.21
C LEU A 125 6.85 14.76 -1.28
N ARG A 126 6.23 13.64 -1.68
CA ARG A 126 5.25 12.91 -0.86
C ARG A 126 5.86 12.36 0.43
N ASP A 127 7.11 11.89 0.37
CA ASP A 127 7.80 11.26 1.50
C ASP A 127 8.22 12.34 2.51
N VAL A 128 8.67 13.51 2.01
CA VAL A 128 8.94 14.69 2.84
C VAL A 128 7.66 15.20 3.53
N ALA A 129 6.54 15.24 2.80
CA ALA A 129 5.25 15.64 3.36
C ALA A 129 4.75 14.66 4.43
N ALA A 130 4.92 13.35 4.22
CA ALA A 130 4.56 12.33 5.20
C ALA A 130 5.40 12.47 6.49
N TRP A 131 6.72 12.59 6.35
CA TRP A 131 7.63 12.81 7.47
C TRP A 131 7.26 14.04 8.30
N LEU A 132 6.95 15.16 7.65
CA LEU A 132 6.54 16.38 8.35
C LEU A 132 5.21 16.22 9.10
N ALA A 133 4.24 15.53 8.49
CA ALA A 133 2.94 15.29 9.10
C ALA A 133 3.04 14.36 10.33
N GLU A 134 3.83 13.29 10.24
CA GLU A 134 4.09 12.37 11.35
C GLU A 134 4.82 13.05 12.51
N GLU A 135 5.81 13.90 12.21
CA GLU A 135 6.52 14.65 13.24
C GLU A 135 5.59 15.64 13.95
N ALA A 136 4.71 16.31 13.21
CA ALA A 136 3.72 17.21 13.78
C ALA A 136 2.70 16.48 14.67
N ASP A 137 2.23 15.30 14.26
CA ASP A 137 1.33 14.47 15.06
C ASP A 137 2.02 13.99 16.36
N THR A 138 3.30 13.62 16.26
CA THR A 138 4.12 13.22 17.40
C THR A 138 4.29 14.37 18.39
N LEU A 139 4.61 15.58 17.91
CA LEU A 139 4.73 16.77 18.75
C LEU A 139 3.40 17.17 19.41
N ALA A 140 2.28 17.02 18.69
CA ALA A 140 0.94 17.24 19.26
C ALA A 140 0.62 16.24 20.39
N GLY A 141 1.04 14.97 20.23
CA GLY A 141 0.93 13.96 21.29
C GLY A 141 1.73 14.30 22.55
N HIS A 142 2.94 14.85 22.41
CA HIS A 142 3.77 15.27 23.53
C HIS A 142 3.23 16.52 24.25
N ALA A 143 2.59 17.44 23.51
CA ALA A 143 1.95 18.63 24.09
C ALA A 143 0.75 18.24 24.98
N MET A 144 -0.12 17.34 24.51
CA MET A 144 -1.23 16.82 25.32
C MET A 144 -0.77 16.10 26.59
N GLY A 145 0.30 15.28 26.51
CA GLY A 145 0.86 14.63 27.69
C GLY A 145 1.51 15.59 28.69
N THR A 146 1.94 16.78 28.23
CA THR A 146 2.47 17.83 29.11
C THR A 146 1.34 18.60 29.78
N GLU A 147 0.27 18.95 29.06
CA GLU A 147 -0.92 19.60 29.64
C GLU A 147 -1.63 18.72 30.67
N GLU A 148 -1.73 17.41 30.44
CA GLU A 148 -2.29 16.46 31.42
C GLU A 148 -1.43 16.39 32.70
N ARG A 149 -0.10 16.44 32.56
CA ARG A 149 0.82 16.49 33.70
C ARG A 149 0.79 17.83 34.42
N VAL A 150 0.65 18.94 33.71
CA VAL A 150 0.49 20.28 34.29
C VAL A 150 -0.85 20.39 35.03
N ARG A 151 -1.94 19.88 34.45
CA ARG A 151 -3.25 19.80 35.10
C ARG A 151 -3.21 18.97 36.38
N ALA A 152 -2.55 17.81 36.34
CA ALA A 152 -2.35 16.96 37.52
C ALA A 152 -1.47 17.59 38.62
N VAL A 153 -0.69 18.62 38.29
CA VAL A 153 0.07 19.42 39.27
C VAL A 153 -0.79 20.56 39.82
N VAL A 154 -1.54 21.26 38.97
CA VAL A 154 -2.40 22.39 39.37
C VAL A 154 -3.57 21.95 40.27
N ASP A 155 -4.13 20.76 40.04
CA ASP A 155 -5.23 20.22 40.88
C ASP A 155 -4.76 19.79 42.29
N ARG A 156 -3.46 19.85 42.64
CA ARG A 156 -2.97 19.53 44.01
C ARG A 156 -2.99 20.72 44.98
N ASP A 157 -3.07 21.96 44.50
CA ASP A 157 -2.87 23.15 45.35
C ASP A 157 -4.15 23.62 46.07
N ASP A 158 -5.32 23.01 45.84
CA ASP A 158 -6.60 23.44 46.44
C ASP A 158 -6.88 22.85 47.85
N GLU A 159 -6.08 21.89 48.35
CA GLU A 159 -6.39 21.16 49.60
C GLU A 159 -5.58 21.59 50.85
N GLN A 160 -4.75 22.66 50.80
CA GLN A 160 -3.86 23.00 51.92
C GLN A 160 -4.11 24.34 52.65
N THR A 161 -5.07 25.19 52.23
CA THR A 161 -5.19 26.58 52.73
C THR A 161 -6.52 26.97 53.37
N ASN A 162 -7.33 26.04 53.90
CA ASN A 162 -8.46 26.44 54.73
C ASN A 162 -8.76 25.49 55.90
N SER A 163 -7.82 25.40 56.85
CA SER A 163 -8.19 25.14 58.25
C SER A 163 -8.46 26.47 58.95
N PRO A 164 -9.71 26.81 59.32
CA PRO A 164 -9.97 28.00 60.11
C PRO A 164 -9.38 27.84 61.52
N PRO A 165 -8.86 28.91 62.14
CA PRO A 165 -8.32 28.84 63.48
C PRO A 165 -9.44 28.50 64.47
N ALA A 166 -9.24 27.43 65.24
CA ALA A 166 -10.10 27.06 66.35
C ALA A 166 -10.04 28.15 67.43
N LEU A 167 -10.94 29.12 67.35
CA LEU A 167 -11.31 30.01 68.45
C LEU A 167 -12.13 29.22 69.46
N ARG A 168 -11.50 28.83 70.57
CA ARG A 168 -12.22 28.48 71.80
C ARG A 168 -12.17 29.67 72.74
N ALA A 169 -13.34 30.29 72.92
CA ALA A 169 -13.63 31.24 73.98
C ALA A 169 -14.15 30.49 75.22
N VAL A 170 -13.78 31.04 76.38
CA VAL A 170 -14.32 30.81 77.75
C VAL A 170 -13.91 29.53 78.45
#